data_AF-A0A357VBL8-F1
#
_entry.id   AF-A0A357VBL8-F1
#
_cell.length_a   1.000
_cell.length_b   1.000
_cell.length_c   1.000
_cell.angle_alpha   90.00
_cell.angle_beta   90.00
_cell.angle_gamma   90.00
#
_symmetry.space_group_name_H-M   'P 1'
#
loop_
_entity.id
_entity.type
_entity.pdbx_description
1 polymer ?
#
loop_
_entity_poly.entity_id
_entity_poly.type
_entity_poly.pdbx_seq_one_letter_code
_entity_poly.pdbx_strand_id
1 'polypeptide(L)'
;MENNLKGYVKFTHAIIGKYSDEDMLPIREHDIHAIEELLSSRLGEKHIKVLHMSFGLDGQEATRAEIADILNISQSRVGQLEEKALRILRHPANSNVFKKLYRSHLEAIIARQRKDLTEAYSSRDSVEKELNKTRMLKQLNEEALFCTNREVWKSLVRDMHEYIIEDIPHFSVRTQRCLKENNIIKVRDLVRKTEEDLRSFPQFGAKSFNEVKDFLYHAGLELSKEE
;
A
#
# COMPACT_ATOMS: atom_id res chain seq x y z
N MET A 1 -15.01 -6.68 -32.55
CA MET A 1 -15.90 -6.44 -31.39
C MET A 1 -15.36 -5.33 -30.49
N GLU A 2 -14.09 -5.36 -30.09
CA GLU A 2 -13.49 -4.34 -29.20
C GLU A 2 -13.49 -2.91 -29.78
N ASN A 3 -13.27 -2.75 -31.09
CA ASN A 3 -13.36 -1.44 -31.76
C ASN A 3 -14.77 -0.83 -31.74
N ASN A 4 -15.80 -1.67 -31.70
CA ASN A 4 -17.18 -1.20 -31.67
C ASN A 4 -17.51 -0.59 -30.30
N LEU A 5 -17.12 -1.27 -29.22
CA LEU A 5 -17.34 -0.78 -27.85
C LEU A 5 -16.71 0.60 -27.62
N LYS A 6 -15.50 0.83 -28.14
CA LYS A 6 -14.84 2.15 -28.08
C LYS A 6 -15.67 3.23 -28.77
N GLY A 7 -16.29 2.92 -29.91
CA GLY A 7 -17.18 3.82 -30.63
C GLY A 7 -18.41 4.19 -29.82
N TYR A 8 -19.08 3.21 -29.20
CA TYR A 8 -20.23 3.48 -28.32
C TYR A 8 -19.87 4.32 -27.11
N VAL A 9 -18.72 4.08 -26.47
CA VAL A 9 -18.26 4.89 -25.33
C VAL A 9 -18.09 6.36 -25.74
N LYS A 10 -17.42 6.62 -26.87
CA LYS A 10 -17.24 7.97 -27.42
C LYS A 10 -18.58 8.62 -27.76
N PHE A 11 -19.50 7.85 -28.35
CA PHE A 11 -20.84 8.30 -28.72
C PHE A 11 -21.69 8.70 -27.51
N THR A 12 -21.77 7.85 -26.49
CA THR A 12 -22.56 8.14 -25.29
C THR A 12 -22.02 9.36 -24.54
N HIS A 13 -20.70 9.55 -24.54
CA HIS A 13 -20.06 10.74 -23.98
C HIS A 13 -20.46 12.03 -24.69
N ALA A 14 -20.48 12.02 -26.03
CA ALA A 14 -20.92 13.17 -26.84
C ALA A 14 -22.38 13.60 -26.57
N ILE A 15 -23.19 12.70 -25.99
CA ILE A 15 -24.59 12.97 -25.61
C ILE A 15 -24.69 13.47 -24.18
N ILE A 16 -24.04 12.82 -23.21
CA ILE A 16 -24.22 13.19 -21.81
C ILE A 16 -23.45 14.48 -21.48
N GLY A 17 -22.24 14.64 -22.02
CA GLY A 17 -21.33 15.73 -21.69
C GLY A 17 -20.87 15.71 -20.22
N LYS A 18 -19.68 16.29 -19.95
CA LYS A 18 -19.06 16.44 -18.62
C LYS A 18 -18.46 15.19 -17.96
N TYR A 19 -17.66 14.42 -18.68
CA TYR A 19 -16.75 13.44 -18.09
C TYR A 19 -15.37 13.60 -18.75
N SER A 20 -14.27 13.41 -18.01
CA SER A 20 -12.95 13.39 -18.64
C SER A 20 -12.77 12.08 -19.43
N ASP A 21 -11.83 12.04 -20.38
CA ASP A 21 -11.53 10.78 -21.11
C ASP A 21 -11.10 9.64 -20.16
N GLU A 22 -10.62 9.97 -18.96
CA GLU A 22 -10.24 9.03 -17.91
C GLU A 22 -11.44 8.44 -17.14
N ASP A 23 -12.63 9.04 -17.25
CA ASP A 23 -13.87 8.63 -16.57
C ASP A 23 -14.82 7.80 -17.45
N MET A 24 -14.31 7.23 -18.56
CA MET A 24 -15.14 6.47 -19.50
C MET A 24 -15.71 5.22 -18.84
N LEU A 25 -17.04 5.23 -18.63
CA LEU A 25 -17.74 4.05 -18.14
C LEU A 25 -17.75 2.95 -19.20
N PRO A 26 -17.49 1.69 -18.82
CA PRO A 26 -17.46 0.59 -19.76
C PRO A 26 -18.88 0.32 -20.28
N ILE A 27 -19.10 0.55 -21.57
CA ILE A 27 -20.29 0.07 -22.29
C ILE A 27 -20.15 -1.44 -22.50
N ARG A 28 -21.23 -2.18 -22.24
CA ARG A 28 -21.31 -3.63 -22.42
C ARG A 28 -22.22 -3.96 -23.61
N GLU A 29 -22.16 -5.20 -24.09
CA GLU A 29 -22.98 -5.64 -25.23
C GLU A 29 -24.49 -5.46 -25.03
N HIS A 30 -24.99 -5.64 -23.81
CA HIS A 30 -26.41 -5.43 -23.53
C HIS A 30 -26.82 -3.94 -23.58
N ASP A 31 -25.88 -3.02 -23.32
CA ASP A 31 -26.13 -1.58 -23.43
C ASP A 31 -26.25 -1.15 -24.89
N ILE A 32 -25.48 -1.79 -25.78
CA ILE A 32 -25.55 -1.55 -27.23
C ILE A 32 -26.98 -1.75 -27.73
N HIS A 33 -27.63 -2.85 -27.33
CA HIS A 33 -29.00 -3.11 -27.74
C HIS A 33 -29.96 -2.01 -27.28
N ALA A 34 -29.83 -1.53 -26.04
CA ALA A 34 -30.67 -0.45 -25.53
C ALA A 34 -30.42 0.89 -26.26
N ILE A 35 -29.16 1.14 -26.66
CA ILE A 35 -28.78 2.31 -27.46
C ILE A 35 -29.38 2.21 -28.87
N GLU A 36 -29.22 1.08 -29.55
CA GLU A 36 -29.74 0.86 -30.91
C GLU A 36 -31.27 0.96 -30.99
N GLU A 37 -31.97 0.44 -29.98
CA GLU A 37 -33.43 0.59 -29.85
C GLU A 37 -33.83 2.06 -29.71
N LEU A 38 -33.07 2.84 -28.94
CA LEU A 38 -33.29 4.27 -28.79
C LEU A 38 -32.99 5.05 -30.09
N LEU A 39 -31.94 4.69 -30.82
CA LEU A 39 -31.62 5.30 -32.11
C LEU A 39 -32.75 5.07 -33.11
N SER A 40 -33.17 3.81 -33.25
CA SER A 40 -34.23 3.39 -34.16
C SER A 40 -35.59 4.04 -33.85
N SER A 41 -35.87 4.33 -32.58
CA SER A 41 -37.14 4.94 -32.15
C SER A 41 -37.17 6.46 -32.21
N ARG A 42 -36.02 7.14 -32.35
CA ARG A 42 -35.92 8.61 -32.27
C ARG A 42 -35.37 9.27 -33.53
N LEU A 43 -34.64 8.53 -34.35
CA LEU A 43 -33.91 9.06 -35.50
C LEU A 43 -34.34 8.34 -36.78
N GLY A 44 -34.29 9.05 -37.90
CA GLY A 44 -34.45 8.42 -39.21
C GLY A 44 -33.16 7.72 -39.66
N GLU A 45 -33.28 6.71 -40.52
CA GLU A 45 -32.16 5.86 -40.99
C GLU A 45 -30.93 6.64 -41.46
N LYS A 46 -31.11 7.75 -42.19
CA LYS A 46 -29.98 8.58 -42.66
C LYS A 46 -29.19 9.20 -41.51
N HIS A 47 -29.84 9.56 -40.40
CA HIS A 47 -29.17 10.10 -39.22
C HIS A 47 -28.41 8.99 -38.48
N ILE A 48 -29.04 7.82 -38.33
CA ILE A 48 -28.43 6.65 -37.69
C ILE A 48 -27.17 6.25 -38.45
N LYS A 49 -27.25 6.13 -39.78
CA LYS A 49 -26.10 5.77 -40.62
C LYS A 49 -24.94 6.76 -40.51
N VAL A 50 -25.23 8.07 -40.46
CA VAL A 50 -24.21 9.10 -40.21
C VAL A 50 -23.57 8.93 -38.82
N LEU A 51 -24.36 8.63 -37.78
CA LEU A 51 -23.81 8.41 -36.43
C LEU A 51 -22.95 7.15 -36.35
N HIS A 52 -23.38 6.04 -36.95
CA HIS A 52 -22.60 4.79 -36.98
C HIS A 52 -21.22 5.02 -37.59
N MET A 53 -21.16 5.73 -38.73
CA MET A 53 -19.92 6.02 -39.42
C MET A 53 -19.08 7.10 -38.70
N SER A 54 -19.71 8.13 -38.13
CA SER A 54 -19.01 9.25 -37.46
C SER A 54 -18.37 8.82 -36.13
N PHE A 55 -19.00 7.91 -35.40
CA PHE A 55 -18.50 7.44 -34.09
C PHE A 55 -17.89 6.04 -34.13
N GLY A 56 -17.95 5.35 -35.28
CA GLY A 56 -17.44 3.99 -35.40
C GLY A 56 -18.26 2.93 -34.65
N LEU A 57 -19.59 3.08 -34.61
CA LEU A 57 -20.50 2.11 -33.97
C LEU A 57 -20.60 0.77 -34.73
N ASP A 58 -20.01 0.69 -35.93
CA ASP A 58 -19.83 -0.58 -36.65
C ASP A 58 -18.36 -1.06 -36.57
N GLY A 59 -17.52 -0.38 -35.77
CA GLY A 59 -16.10 -0.66 -35.60
C GLY A 59 -15.17 0.05 -36.59
N GLN A 60 -15.71 0.91 -37.46
CA GLN A 60 -14.94 1.77 -38.38
C GLN A 60 -15.42 3.22 -38.28
N GLU A 61 -14.55 4.10 -37.81
CA GLU A 61 -14.79 5.55 -37.79
C GLU A 61 -14.38 6.15 -39.15
N ALA A 62 -15.25 6.99 -39.71
CA ALA A 62 -15.02 7.67 -40.98
C ALA A 62 -15.11 9.18 -40.79
N THR A 63 -14.28 9.91 -41.53
CA THR A 63 -14.32 11.37 -41.56
C THR A 63 -15.58 11.86 -42.26
N ARG A 64 -15.99 13.10 -41.99
CA ARG A 64 -17.15 13.71 -42.67
C ARG A 64 -17.02 13.75 -44.19
N ALA A 65 -15.79 13.80 -44.72
CA ALA A 65 -15.54 13.76 -46.16
C ALA A 65 -15.80 12.36 -46.74
N GLU A 66 -15.27 11.32 -46.08
CA GLU A 66 -15.52 9.92 -46.49
C GLU A 66 -17.01 9.56 -46.38
N ILE A 67 -17.69 10.01 -45.32
CA ILE A 67 -19.14 9.82 -45.15
C ILE A 67 -19.93 10.54 -46.27
N ALA A 68 -19.50 11.74 -46.65
CA ALA A 68 -20.12 12.52 -47.72
C ALA A 68 -20.04 11.78 -49.06
N ASP A 69 -18.87 11.22 -49.38
CA ASP A 69 -18.65 10.43 -50.60
C ASP A 69 -19.50 9.15 -50.59
N ILE A 70 -19.51 8.40 -49.48
CA ILE A 70 -20.25 7.14 -49.34
C ILE A 70 -21.77 7.36 -49.43
N LEU A 71 -22.28 8.43 -48.84
CA LEU A 71 -23.71 8.75 -48.83
C LEU A 71 -24.14 9.62 -50.02
N ASN A 72 -23.20 10.00 -50.90
CA ASN A 72 -23.40 10.90 -52.03
C ASN A 72 -24.13 12.20 -51.64
N ILE A 73 -23.64 12.87 -50.60
CA ILE A 73 -24.14 14.15 -50.07
C ILE A 73 -22.97 15.09 -49.76
N SER A 74 -23.22 16.38 -49.55
CA SER A 74 -22.13 17.30 -49.18
C SER A 74 -21.63 17.06 -47.75
N GLN A 75 -20.34 17.35 -47.49
CA GLN A 75 -19.75 17.30 -46.14
C GLN A 75 -20.50 18.18 -45.13
N SER A 76 -20.98 19.35 -45.57
CA SER A 76 -21.84 20.22 -44.75
C SER A 76 -23.15 19.52 -44.37
N ARG A 77 -23.76 18.77 -45.29
CA ARG A 77 -24.99 18.02 -45.02
C ARG A 77 -24.77 16.90 -44.01
N VAL A 78 -23.62 16.21 -44.05
CA VAL A 78 -23.24 15.21 -43.03
C VAL A 78 -23.22 15.86 -41.65
N GLY A 79 -22.54 17.01 -41.50
CA GLY A 79 -22.48 17.74 -40.24
C GLY A 79 -23.86 18.18 -39.73
N GLN A 80 -24.75 18.64 -40.61
CA GLN A 80 -26.12 19.00 -40.23
C GLN A 80 -26.94 17.80 -39.73
N LEU A 81 -26.81 16.64 -40.36
CA LEU A 81 -27.48 15.41 -39.94
C LEU A 81 -26.96 14.97 -38.57
N GLU A 82 -25.64 14.97 -38.39
CA GLU A 82 -24.98 14.63 -37.13
C GLU A 82 -25.43 15.58 -35.99
N GLU A 83 -25.38 16.89 -36.20
CA GLU A 83 -25.74 17.87 -35.17
C GLU A 83 -27.23 17.78 -34.80
N LYS A 84 -28.10 17.59 -35.79
CA LYS A 84 -29.54 17.40 -35.55
C LYS A 84 -29.80 16.13 -34.75
N ALA A 85 -29.12 15.02 -35.07
CA ALA A 85 -29.25 13.78 -34.35
C ALA A 85 -28.80 13.93 -32.89
N LEU A 86 -27.60 14.48 -32.67
CA LEU A 86 -27.08 14.72 -31.32
C LEU A 86 -27.98 15.67 -30.51
N ARG A 87 -28.58 16.70 -31.14
CA ARG A 87 -29.52 17.60 -30.46
C ARG A 87 -30.77 16.88 -29.95
N ILE A 88 -31.32 15.95 -30.73
CA ILE A 88 -32.46 15.11 -30.32
C ILE A 88 -32.06 14.19 -29.17
N LEU A 89 -30.89 13.55 -29.26
CA LEU A 89 -30.41 12.61 -28.25
C LEU A 89 -30.03 13.29 -26.92
N ARG A 90 -29.52 14.53 -26.98
CA ARG A 90 -29.19 15.36 -25.81
C ARG A 90 -30.41 15.88 -25.05
N HIS A 91 -31.61 15.82 -25.65
CA HIS A 91 -32.82 16.25 -24.97
C HIS A 91 -33.05 15.41 -23.68
N PRO A 92 -33.47 16.02 -22.54
CA PRO A 92 -33.64 15.31 -21.27
C PRO A 92 -34.41 14.00 -21.36
N ALA A 93 -35.51 13.98 -22.13
CA ALA A 93 -36.35 12.81 -22.34
C ALA A 93 -35.61 11.60 -22.95
N ASN A 94 -34.58 11.84 -23.77
CA ASN A 94 -33.79 10.80 -24.41
C ASN A 94 -32.47 10.54 -23.65
N SER A 95 -31.84 11.61 -23.15
CA SER A 95 -30.61 11.53 -22.35
C SER A 95 -30.78 10.73 -21.05
N ASN A 96 -32.00 10.63 -20.51
CA ASN A 96 -32.29 9.84 -19.31
C ASN A 96 -31.97 8.36 -19.46
N VAL A 97 -32.12 7.79 -20.66
CA VAL A 97 -31.73 6.40 -20.93
C VAL A 97 -30.23 6.24 -20.75
N PHE A 98 -29.45 7.12 -21.39
CA PHE A 98 -28.00 7.15 -21.24
C PHE A 98 -27.57 7.39 -19.78
N LYS A 99 -28.20 8.34 -19.07
CA LYS A 99 -27.93 8.58 -17.64
C LYS A 99 -28.25 7.36 -16.76
N LYS A 100 -29.32 6.62 -17.07
CA LYS A 100 -29.68 5.40 -16.33
C LYS A 100 -28.63 4.31 -16.53
N LEU A 101 -28.18 4.10 -17.77
CA LEU A 101 -27.10 3.16 -18.08
C LEU A 101 -25.83 3.53 -17.29
N TYR A 102 -25.44 4.81 -17.31
CA TYR A 102 -24.27 5.31 -16.56
C TYR A 102 -24.43 5.10 -15.05
N ARG A 103 -25.61 5.40 -14.50
CA ARG A 103 -25.90 5.20 -13.08
C ARG A 103 -25.71 3.74 -12.67
N SER A 104 -26.28 2.80 -13.42
CA SER A 104 -26.16 1.37 -13.11
C SER A 104 -24.72 0.87 -13.17
N HIS A 105 -23.93 1.37 -14.13
CA HIS A 105 -22.51 1.03 -14.21
C HIS A 105 -21.69 1.59 -13.04
N LEU A 106 -21.91 2.86 -12.68
CA LEU A 106 -21.28 3.48 -11.51
C LEU A 106 -21.62 2.72 -10.22
N GLU A 107 -22.88 2.36 -10.04
CA GLU A 107 -23.33 1.58 -8.88
C GLU A 107 -22.61 0.23 -8.80
N ALA A 108 -22.44 -0.47 -9.93
CA ALA A 108 -21.73 -1.75 -9.98
C ALA A 108 -20.23 -1.61 -9.66
N ILE A 109 -19.56 -0.59 -10.18
CA ILE A 109 -18.13 -0.31 -9.90
C ILE A 109 -17.94 0.02 -8.42
N ILE A 110 -18.76 0.94 -7.88
CA ILE A 110 -18.71 1.34 -6.48
C ILE A 110 -18.98 0.14 -5.56
N ALA A 111 -19.94 -0.72 -5.90
CA ALA A 111 -20.23 -1.92 -5.12
C ALA A 111 -19.02 -2.89 -5.09
N ARG A 112 -18.34 -3.07 -6.22
CA ARG A 112 -17.12 -3.90 -6.30
C ARG A 112 -15.99 -3.33 -5.45
N GLN A 113 -15.68 -2.05 -5.63
CA GLN A 113 -14.64 -1.37 -4.86
C GLN A 113 -14.92 -1.40 -3.35
N ARG A 114 -16.18 -1.22 -2.95
CA ARG A 114 -16.59 -1.34 -1.54
C ARG A 114 -16.33 -2.74 -0.99
N LYS A 115 -16.63 -3.78 -1.77
CA LYS A 115 -16.36 -5.17 -1.38
C LYS A 115 -14.86 -5.41 -1.19
N ASP A 116 -14.04 -5.03 -2.17
CA ASP A 116 -12.58 -5.19 -2.12
C ASP A 116 -12.00 -4.43 -0.90
N LEU A 117 -12.52 -3.24 -0.63
CA LEU A 117 -12.12 -2.42 0.53
C LEU A 117 -12.49 -3.11 1.86
N THR A 118 -13.69 -3.68 1.98
CA THR A 118 -14.10 -4.42 3.18
C THR A 118 -13.21 -5.63 3.43
N GLU A 119 -12.92 -6.44 2.40
CA GLU A 119 -12.04 -7.61 2.51
C GLU A 119 -10.61 -7.22 2.92
N ALA A 120 -10.09 -6.11 2.39
CA ALA A 120 -8.78 -5.57 2.78
C ALA A 120 -8.75 -5.14 4.25
N TYR A 121 -9.80 -4.48 4.76
CA TYR A 121 -9.89 -4.08 6.17
C TYR A 121 -9.96 -5.30 7.11
N SER A 122 -10.74 -6.33 6.79
CA SER A 122 -10.80 -7.56 7.60
C SER A 122 -9.48 -8.33 7.62
N SER A 123 -8.77 -8.33 6.50
CA SER A 123 -7.43 -8.93 6.40
C SER A 123 -6.42 -8.17 7.27
N ARG A 124 -6.46 -6.83 7.24
CA ARG A 124 -5.60 -5.98 8.08
C ARG A 124 -5.81 -6.23 9.57
N ASP A 125 -7.07 -6.31 10.03
CA ASP A 125 -7.39 -6.60 11.44
C ASP A 125 -6.84 -7.96 11.89
N SER A 126 -6.88 -8.96 11.01
CA SER A 126 -6.32 -10.29 11.28
C SER A 126 -4.80 -10.27 11.38
N VAL A 127 -4.11 -9.56 10.49
CA VAL A 127 -2.64 -9.38 10.55
C VAL A 127 -2.23 -8.61 11.79
N GLU A 128 -2.97 -7.58 12.17
CA GLU A 128 -2.71 -6.77 13.36
C GLU A 128 -2.84 -7.59 14.66
N LYS A 129 -3.85 -8.47 14.73
CA LYS A 129 -3.99 -9.44 15.84
C LYS A 129 -2.80 -10.38 15.94
N GLU A 130 -2.35 -10.96 14.82
CA GLU A 130 -1.18 -11.86 14.81
C GLU A 130 0.12 -11.13 15.15
N LEU A 131 0.28 -9.87 14.71
CA LEU A 131 1.43 -9.05 15.08
C LEU A 131 1.47 -8.78 16.59
N ASN A 132 0.32 -8.48 17.20
CA ASN A 132 0.22 -8.25 18.64
C ASN A 132 0.53 -9.53 19.44
N LYS A 133 0.04 -10.70 18.99
CA LYS A 133 0.42 -11.99 19.59
C LYS A 133 1.93 -12.22 19.51
N THR A 134 2.53 -11.97 18.34
CA THR A 134 3.97 -12.13 18.14
C THR A 134 4.79 -11.21 19.04
N ARG A 135 4.36 -9.96 19.22
CA ARG A 135 4.98 -9.01 20.16
C ARG A 135 4.90 -9.49 21.60
N MET A 136 3.73 -9.96 22.05
CA MET A 136 3.57 -10.54 23.40
C MET A 136 4.47 -11.77 23.60
N LEU A 137 4.56 -12.66 22.63
CA LEU A 137 5.43 -13.84 22.71
C LEU A 137 6.91 -13.45 22.79
N LYS A 138 7.35 -12.43 22.05
CA LYS A 138 8.72 -11.91 22.16
C LYS A 138 8.99 -11.35 23.56
N GLN A 139 8.08 -10.53 24.08
CA GLN A 139 8.20 -9.98 25.42
C GLN A 139 8.27 -11.07 26.49
N LEU A 140 7.35 -12.05 26.44
CA LEU A 140 7.36 -13.20 27.36
C LEU A 140 8.64 -14.02 27.25
N ASN A 141 9.18 -14.18 26.04
CA ASN A 141 10.45 -14.89 25.83
C ASN A 141 11.63 -14.11 26.40
N GLU A 142 11.67 -12.79 26.26
CA GLU A 142 12.69 -11.92 26.87
C GLU A 142 12.61 -11.96 28.41
N GLU A 143 11.41 -11.90 28.97
CA GLU A 143 11.15 -12.05 30.40
C GLU A 143 11.56 -13.44 30.92
N ALA A 144 11.19 -14.51 30.20
CA ALA A 144 11.59 -15.87 30.56
C ALA A 144 13.12 -16.07 30.47
N LEU A 145 13.77 -15.51 29.44
CA LEU A 145 15.22 -15.53 29.30
C LEU A 145 15.88 -14.81 30.49
N PHE A 146 15.28 -13.70 30.96
CA PHE A 146 15.75 -12.97 32.13
C PHE A 146 15.64 -13.79 33.43
N CYS A 147 14.52 -14.48 33.67
CA CYS A 147 14.35 -15.34 34.85
C CYS A 147 15.31 -16.54 34.83
N THR A 148 15.32 -17.27 33.70
CA THR A 148 16.14 -18.48 33.55
C THR A 148 17.62 -18.16 33.68
N ASN A 149 18.08 -17.05 33.09
CA ASN A 149 19.43 -16.56 33.33
C ASN A 149 19.62 -16.18 34.79
N ARG A 150 18.74 -15.40 35.42
CA ARG A 150 18.93 -14.97 36.81
C ARG A 150 19.08 -16.14 37.79
N GLU A 151 18.30 -17.20 37.67
CA GLU A 151 18.42 -18.38 38.53
C GLU A 151 19.66 -19.22 38.20
N VAL A 152 19.98 -19.41 36.91
CA VAL A 152 21.18 -20.14 36.45
C VAL A 152 22.46 -19.38 36.82
N TRP A 153 22.49 -18.05 36.65
CA TRP A 153 23.56 -17.17 37.07
C TRP A 153 23.72 -17.20 38.59
N LYS A 154 22.64 -17.11 39.39
CA LYS A 154 22.72 -17.27 40.86
C LYS A 154 23.37 -18.60 41.27
N SER A 155 23.12 -19.67 40.52
CA SER A 155 23.79 -20.97 40.68
C SER A 155 25.28 -20.94 40.26
N LEU A 156 25.60 -20.24 39.16
CA LEU A 156 26.97 -20.03 38.66
C LEU A 156 27.81 -19.02 39.46
N VAL A 157 27.19 -18.11 40.25
CA VAL A 157 27.85 -17.02 40.99
C VAL A 157 28.97 -17.53 41.91
N ARG A 158 28.90 -18.78 42.39
CA ARG A 158 29.95 -19.38 43.21
C ARG A 158 31.29 -19.50 42.46
N ASP A 159 31.25 -19.69 41.14
CA ASP A 159 32.43 -19.83 40.29
C ASP A 159 32.66 -18.59 39.39
N MET A 160 31.71 -17.65 39.33
CA MET A 160 31.76 -16.45 38.48
C MET A 160 32.97 -15.55 38.76
N HIS A 161 33.41 -15.48 40.01
CA HIS A 161 34.61 -14.72 40.40
C HIS A 161 35.88 -15.17 39.67
N GLU A 162 35.92 -16.41 39.18
CA GLU A 162 37.08 -16.98 38.49
C GLU A 162 37.05 -16.79 36.96
N TYR A 163 35.96 -16.24 36.41
CA TYR A 163 35.77 -16.07 34.97
C TYR A 163 36.69 -14.99 34.40
N ILE A 164 37.24 -15.24 33.22
CA ILE A 164 38.20 -14.36 32.54
C ILE A 164 37.43 -13.28 31.77
N ILE A 165 37.88 -12.03 31.89
CA ILE A 165 37.23 -10.86 31.28
C ILE A 165 37.17 -10.96 29.73
N GLU A 166 38.17 -11.58 29.12
CA GLU A 166 38.24 -11.79 27.65
C GLU A 166 37.12 -12.69 27.12
N ASP A 167 36.61 -13.61 27.94
CA ASP A 167 35.57 -14.56 27.57
C ASP A 167 34.14 -14.03 27.80
N ILE A 168 34.00 -12.76 28.22
CA ILE A 168 32.71 -12.13 28.47
C ILE A 168 32.12 -11.62 27.13
N PRO A 169 31.00 -12.21 26.65
CA PRO A 169 30.46 -11.93 25.31
C PRO A 169 29.93 -10.50 25.11
N HIS A 170 29.64 -9.79 26.21
CA HIS A 170 29.00 -8.48 26.19
C HIS A 170 29.97 -7.30 26.35
N PHE A 171 31.28 -7.57 26.49
CA PHE A 171 32.29 -6.52 26.52
C PHE A 171 32.82 -6.24 25.13
N SER A 172 32.89 -4.96 24.77
CA SER A 172 33.59 -4.57 23.55
C SER A 172 35.09 -4.85 23.67
N VAL A 173 35.76 -5.03 22.53
CA VAL A 173 37.23 -5.20 22.45
C VAL A 173 37.97 -4.07 23.18
N ARG A 174 37.39 -2.85 23.21
CA ARG A 174 37.94 -1.72 23.98
C ARG A 174 37.81 -1.94 25.48
N THR A 175 36.62 -2.33 25.96
CA THR A 175 36.39 -2.61 27.38
C THR A 175 37.29 -3.73 27.88
N GLN A 176 37.41 -4.83 27.14
CA GLN A 176 38.30 -5.94 27.48
C GLN A 176 39.77 -5.51 27.54
N ARG A 177 40.23 -4.75 26.55
CA ARG A 177 41.60 -4.24 26.50
C ARG A 177 41.91 -3.28 27.65
N CYS A 178 40.99 -2.36 27.96
CA CYS A 178 41.16 -1.42 29.07
C CYS A 178 41.26 -2.15 30.41
N LEU A 179 40.40 -3.14 30.65
CA LEU A 179 40.43 -3.95 31.86
C LEU A 179 41.73 -4.75 31.97
N LYS A 180 42.17 -5.37 30.86
CA LYS A 180 43.43 -6.12 30.81
C LYS A 180 44.66 -5.24 31.06
N GLU A 181 44.73 -4.07 30.45
CA GLU A 181 45.84 -3.11 30.63
C GLU A 181 45.92 -2.58 32.09
N ASN A 182 44.80 -2.59 32.83
CA ASN A 182 44.74 -2.23 34.25
C ASN A 182 44.82 -3.46 35.19
N ASN A 183 45.33 -4.60 34.70
CA ASN A 183 45.48 -5.86 35.43
C ASN A 183 44.17 -6.47 35.96
N ILE A 184 43.04 -6.17 35.34
CA ILE A 184 41.74 -6.78 35.63
C ILE A 184 41.54 -7.93 34.65
N ILE A 185 41.97 -9.13 35.06
CA ILE A 185 41.94 -10.33 34.22
C ILE A 185 40.71 -11.18 34.52
N LYS A 186 40.25 -11.18 35.77
CA LYS A 186 39.07 -11.93 36.20
C LYS A 186 37.98 -11.04 36.79
N VAL A 187 36.75 -11.54 36.81
CA VAL A 187 35.61 -10.83 37.39
C VAL A 187 35.82 -10.47 38.87
N ARG A 188 36.51 -11.31 39.65
CA ARG A 188 36.87 -10.97 41.04
C ARG A 188 37.74 -9.71 41.18
N ASP A 189 38.59 -9.46 40.20
CA ASP A 189 39.49 -8.30 40.21
C ASP A 189 38.70 -7.03 39.85
N LEU A 190 37.65 -7.17 39.03
CA LEU A 190 36.73 -6.11 38.64
C LEU A 190 35.83 -5.66 39.79
N VAL A 191 35.25 -6.60 40.54
CA VAL A 191 34.33 -6.32 41.67
C VAL A 191 35.04 -5.57 42.81
N ARG A 192 36.36 -5.72 42.94
CA ARG A 192 37.17 -5.02 43.95
C ARG A 192 37.48 -3.57 43.60
N LYS A 193 37.10 -3.09 42.42
CA LYS A 193 37.28 -1.70 41.99
C LYS A 193 36.07 -0.85 42.32
N THR A 194 36.31 0.44 42.55
CA THR A 194 35.26 1.45 42.73
C THR A 194 34.83 2.03 41.38
N GLU A 195 33.68 2.73 41.35
CA GLU A 195 33.26 3.44 40.14
C GLU A 195 34.28 4.52 39.73
N GLU A 196 34.92 5.18 40.70
CA GLU A 196 35.96 6.19 40.47
C GLU A 196 37.25 5.60 39.89
N ASP A 197 37.69 4.44 40.40
CA ASP A 197 38.84 3.72 39.88
C ASP A 197 38.65 3.39 38.39
N LEU A 198 37.47 2.86 38.01
CA LEU A 198 37.18 2.51 36.63
C LEU A 198 37.14 3.74 35.72
N ARG A 199 36.62 4.87 36.21
CA ARG A 199 36.58 6.14 35.46
C ARG A 199 37.96 6.77 35.32
N SER A 200 38.91 6.45 36.21
CA SER A 200 40.29 6.95 36.14
C SER A 200 41.13 6.26 35.06
N PHE A 201 40.67 5.12 34.52
CA PHE A 201 41.43 4.35 33.54
C PHE A 201 41.55 5.09 32.20
N PRO A 202 42.76 5.15 31.60
CA PRO A 202 42.96 5.78 30.31
C PRO A 202 42.15 5.05 29.24
N GLN A 203 41.41 5.82 28.42
CA GLN A 203 40.53 5.33 27.35
C GLN A 203 39.25 4.61 27.82
N PHE A 204 38.92 4.66 29.11
CA PHE A 204 37.69 4.10 29.67
C PHE A 204 36.52 5.08 29.52
N GLY A 205 35.80 4.99 28.40
CA GLY A 205 34.69 5.89 28.09
C GLY A 205 33.35 5.51 28.75
N ALA A 206 32.37 6.41 28.66
CA ALA A 206 31.01 6.21 29.21
C ALA A 206 30.33 4.93 28.70
N LYS A 207 30.63 4.51 27.46
CA LYS A 207 30.11 3.27 26.88
C LYS A 207 30.71 2.02 27.54
N SER A 208 32.02 1.99 27.78
CA SER A 208 32.69 0.89 28.49
C SER A 208 32.25 0.80 29.95
N PHE A 209 32.02 1.95 30.60
CA PHE A 209 31.46 1.99 31.94
C PHE A 209 30.04 1.39 32.00
N ASN A 210 29.18 1.75 31.06
CA ASN A 210 27.83 1.18 30.98
C ASN A 210 27.85 -0.32 30.67
N GLU A 211 28.73 -0.79 29.78
CA GLU A 211 28.92 -2.22 29.50
C GLU A 211 29.29 -3.01 30.78
N VAL A 212 30.20 -2.47 31.61
CA VAL A 212 30.58 -3.07 32.90
C VAL A 212 29.42 -3.04 33.90
N LYS A 213 28.71 -1.92 34.01
CA LYS A 213 27.58 -1.75 34.94
C LYS A 213 26.41 -2.67 34.60
N ASP A 214 26.08 -2.78 33.31
CA ASP A 214 25.04 -3.68 32.80
C ASP A 214 25.41 -5.14 33.07
N PHE A 215 26.68 -5.53 32.82
CA PHE A 215 27.17 -6.86 33.14
C PHE A 215 27.07 -7.18 34.64
N LEU A 216 27.56 -6.28 35.51
CA LEU A 216 27.50 -6.50 36.96
C LEU A 216 26.07 -6.56 37.48
N TYR A 217 25.19 -5.69 36.97
CA TYR A 217 23.75 -5.71 37.28
C TYR A 217 23.11 -7.04 36.89
N HIS A 218 23.41 -7.57 35.69
CA HIS A 218 22.91 -8.87 35.24
C HIS A 218 23.52 -10.05 35.99
N ALA A 219 24.79 -9.94 36.41
CA ALA A 219 25.48 -10.94 37.22
C ALA A 219 25.06 -10.90 38.71
N GLY A 220 24.29 -9.89 39.14
CA GLY A 220 23.92 -9.67 40.53
C GLY A 220 25.09 -9.28 41.43
N LEU A 221 26.14 -8.69 40.85
CA LEU A 221 27.34 -8.21 41.52
C LEU A 221 27.33 -6.69 41.56
N GLU A 222 27.97 -6.10 42.57
CA GLU A 222 28.16 -4.67 42.69
C GLU A 222 29.64 -4.34 42.76
N LEU A 223 30.03 -3.17 42.26
CA LEU A 223 31.38 -2.65 42.50
C LEU A 223 31.56 -2.35 43.99
N SER A 224 32.83 -2.32 44.43
CA SER A 224 33.15 -1.94 45.79
C SER A 224 32.70 -0.49 46.05
N LYS A 225 32.06 -0.28 47.21
CA LYS A 225 31.72 1.07 47.70
C LYS A 225 32.96 1.65 48.38
N GLU A 226 33.22 2.93 48.17
CA GLU A 226 34.31 3.65 48.85
C GLU A 226 34.15 3.55 50.38
N GLU A 227 35.26 3.24 51.06
CA GLU A 227 35.44 3.51 52.50
C GLU A 227 36.00 4.93 52.70
#